data_AF-B3TB27-F1
#
_entry.id   AF-B3TB27-F1
#
_cell.length_a   1.000
_cell.length_b   1.000
_cell.length_c   1.000
_cell.angle_alpha   90.00
_cell.angle_beta   90.00
_cell.angle_gamma   90.00
#
_symmetry.space_group_name_H-M   'P 1'
#
loop_
_entity.id
_entity.type
_entity.pdbx_description
1 polymer ?
#
loop_
_entity_poly.entity_id
_entity_poly.type
_entity_poly.pdbx_seq_one_letter_code
_entity_poly.pdbx_strand_id
1 'polypeptide(L)'
;MPVAILPDISEQMCIGCALCVEICTTLGPDVLRVKPVEGWKRGKAFVFYPERCISDGACIGVCPTKAIFWMRPMDFTVGQPVALYRNSVFVKGWTELID
;
A
#
# COMPACT_ATOMS: atom_id res chain seq x y z
N MET A 1 -7.28 -2.48 -17.57
CA MET A 1 -6.90 -2.04 -16.22
C MET A 1 -6.01 -0.81 -16.40
N PRO A 2 -6.30 0.33 -15.75
CA PRO A 2 -5.37 1.45 -15.74
C PRO A 2 -4.03 1.04 -15.11
N VAL A 3 -2.96 1.72 -15.54
CA VAL A 3 -1.61 1.56 -15.02
C VAL A 3 -1.23 2.84 -14.27
N ALA A 4 -0.67 2.71 -13.08
CA ALA A 4 -0.08 3.81 -12.32
C ALA A 4 1.25 3.40 -11.70
N ILE A 5 2.12 4.38 -11.44
CA ILE A 5 3.33 4.17 -10.63
C ILE A 5 2.91 4.19 -9.17
N LEU A 6 2.99 3.05 -8.52
CA LEU A 6 2.44 2.83 -7.18
C LEU A 6 3.52 2.27 -6.24
N PRO A 7 3.43 2.53 -4.92
CA PRO A 7 4.42 2.03 -3.98
C PRO A 7 4.27 0.52 -3.81
N ASP A 8 5.40 -0.19 -3.91
CA ASP A 8 5.45 -1.62 -3.59
C ASP A 8 5.67 -1.79 -2.09
N ILE A 9 4.77 -2.54 -1.44
CA ILE A 9 4.74 -2.68 0.03
C ILE A 9 5.06 -4.13 0.39
N SER A 10 6.22 -4.33 1.02
CA SER A 10 6.61 -5.62 1.58
C SER A 10 5.81 -5.93 2.83
N GLU A 11 5.01 -6.99 2.79
CA GLU A 11 4.26 -7.49 3.94
C GLU A 11 5.21 -7.87 5.10
N GLN A 12 6.37 -8.45 4.79
CA GLN A 12 7.33 -8.93 5.79
C GLN A 12 8.01 -7.80 6.56
N MET A 13 8.36 -6.72 5.86
CA MET A 13 9.06 -5.57 6.46
C MET A 13 8.09 -4.55 7.05
N CYS A 14 6.83 -4.52 6.63
CA CYS A 14 5.86 -3.58 7.15
C CYS A 14 5.49 -3.92 8.60
N ILE A 15 5.74 -2.98 9.52
CA ILE A 15 5.44 -3.14 10.95
C ILE A 15 4.11 -2.50 11.37
N GLY A 16 3.32 -1.99 10.42
CA GLY A 16 2.02 -1.38 10.69
C GLY A 16 2.07 -0.02 11.40
N CYS A 17 3.14 0.75 11.23
CA CYS A 17 3.34 2.04 11.92
C CYS A 17 2.49 3.20 11.37
N ALA A 18 1.81 3.03 10.24
CA ALA A 18 0.95 4.03 9.60
C ALA A 18 1.57 5.38 9.17
N LEU A 19 2.89 5.60 9.33
CA LEU A 19 3.54 6.85 8.88
C LEU A 19 3.34 7.15 7.38
N CYS A 20 3.34 6.12 6.54
CA CYS A 20 3.04 6.26 5.11
C CYS A 20 1.59 6.68 4.84
N VAL A 21 0.64 6.28 5.70
CA VAL A 21 -0.76 6.74 5.63
C VAL A 21 -0.82 8.21 6.03
N GLU A 22 -0.22 8.55 7.17
CA GLU A 22 -0.20 9.91 7.69
C GLU A 22 0.37 10.91 6.68
N ILE A 23 1.53 10.62 6.08
CA ILE A 23 2.13 11.53 5.10
C ILE A 23 1.25 11.69 3.84
N CYS A 24 0.64 10.59 3.35
CA CYS A 24 -0.20 10.61 2.17
C CYS A 24 -1.55 11.27 2.40
N THR A 25 -2.07 11.32 3.63
CA THR A 25 -3.32 12.00 3.95
C THR A 25 -3.09 13.47 4.32
N THR A 26 -1.99 13.81 5.00
CA THR A 26 -1.70 15.19 5.42
C THR A 26 -1.22 16.08 4.28
N LEU A 27 -0.36 15.57 3.39
CA LEU A 27 0.27 16.35 2.32
C LEU A 27 -0.19 15.96 0.92
N GLY A 28 -1.01 14.92 0.80
CA GLY A 28 -1.23 14.23 -0.47
C GLY A 28 -2.64 13.70 -0.67
N PRO A 29 -2.81 12.80 -1.65
CA PRO A 29 -4.12 12.46 -2.21
C PRO A 29 -4.81 11.28 -1.52
N ASP A 30 -4.40 10.92 -0.29
CA ASP A 30 -5.05 9.90 0.54
C ASP A 30 -5.10 8.51 -0.13
N VAL A 31 -3.93 7.87 -0.29
CA VAL A 31 -3.75 6.64 -1.10
C VAL A 31 -3.72 5.36 -0.26
N LEU A 32 -3.15 5.44 0.96
CA LEU A 32 -2.73 4.28 1.73
C LEU A 32 -3.65 4.03 2.93
N ARG A 33 -3.82 2.77 3.32
CA ARG A 33 -4.52 2.37 4.57
C ARG A 33 -3.75 1.28 5.28
N VAL A 34 -3.86 1.22 6.61
CA VAL A 34 -3.40 0.05 7.38
C VAL A 34 -4.59 -0.84 7.70
N LYS A 35 -4.47 -2.13 7.39
CA LYS A 35 -5.50 -3.14 7.68
C LYS A 35 -4.88 -4.36 8.37
N PRO A 36 -5.60 -5.03 9.29
CA PRO A 36 -5.18 -6.31 9.85
C PRO A 36 -4.89 -7.33 8.74
N VAL A 37 -3.95 -8.25 8.97
CA VAL A 37 -3.64 -9.35 8.06
C VAL A 37 -3.56 -10.62 8.89
N GLU A 38 -4.19 -11.69 8.42
CA GLU A 38 -4.19 -12.98 9.10
C GLU A 38 -2.75 -13.48 9.32
N GLY A 39 -2.48 -14.01 10.52
CA GLY A 39 -1.14 -14.48 10.91
C GLY A 39 -0.18 -13.38 11.39
N TRP A 40 -0.60 -12.11 11.42
CA TRP A 40 0.23 -11.00 11.92
C TRP A 40 -0.40 -10.28 13.11
N LYS A 41 0.43 -9.94 14.10
CA LYS A 41 0.00 -9.20 15.31
C LYS A 41 -0.39 -7.73 15.03
N ARG A 42 0.09 -7.17 13.92
CA ARG A 42 -0.18 -5.78 13.51
C ARG A 42 -0.66 -5.74 12.07
N GLY A 43 -1.45 -4.73 11.76
CA GLY A 43 -1.89 -4.48 10.39
C GLY A 43 -0.74 -4.13 9.46
N LYS A 44 -0.99 -4.25 8.16
CA LYS A 44 -0.06 -3.95 7.08
C LYS A 44 -0.62 -2.79 6.26
N ALA A 45 0.27 -2.00 5.67
CA ALA A 45 -0.12 -0.92 4.78
C ALA A 45 -0.51 -1.47 3.41
N PHE A 46 -1.57 -0.95 2.81
CA PHE A 46 -2.08 -1.30 1.48
C PHE A 46 -2.28 -0.02 0.66
N VAL A 47 -2.07 -0.11 -0.65
CA VAL A 47 -2.54 0.89 -1.61
C VAL A 47 -4.03 0.70 -1.78
N PHE A 48 -4.82 1.61 -1.22
CA PHE A 48 -6.27 1.47 -1.14
C PHE A 48 -6.99 2.26 -2.23
N TYR A 49 -6.50 3.47 -2.53
CA TYR A 49 -7.01 4.32 -3.60
C TYR A 49 -5.90 4.55 -4.64
N PRO A 50 -5.52 3.51 -5.41
CA PRO A 50 -4.44 3.60 -6.40
C PRO A 50 -4.67 4.72 -7.42
N GLU A 51 -5.92 4.99 -7.79
CA GLU A 51 -6.31 6.05 -8.73
C GLU A 51 -5.95 7.47 -8.25
N ARG A 52 -5.69 7.65 -6.96
CA ARG A 52 -5.37 8.95 -6.37
C ARG A 52 -3.87 9.22 -6.33
N CYS A 53 -3.02 8.21 -6.52
CA CYS A 53 -1.58 8.37 -6.32
C CYS A 53 -0.94 9.33 -7.33
N ILE A 54 -0.22 10.34 -6.83
CA ILE A 54 0.51 11.32 -7.65
C ILE A 54 1.98 10.96 -7.89
N SER A 55 2.42 9.77 -7.45
CA SER A 55 3.79 9.28 -7.65
C SER A 55 4.90 10.17 -7.07
N ASP A 56 4.64 10.81 -5.92
CA ASP A 56 5.59 11.73 -5.27
C ASP A 56 6.73 11.03 -4.51
N GLY A 57 6.54 9.76 -4.11
CA GLY A 57 7.52 8.98 -3.35
C GLY A 57 7.64 9.35 -1.87
N ALA A 58 6.77 10.21 -1.31
CA ALA A 58 6.87 10.64 0.10
C ALA A 58 6.81 9.45 1.08
N CYS A 59 5.99 8.45 0.75
CA CYS A 59 5.85 7.21 1.51
C CYS A 59 7.16 6.39 1.61
N ILE A 60 8.06 6.48 0.63
CA ILE A 60 9.38 5.82 0.67
C ILE A 60 10.28 6.51 1.71
N GLY A 61 10.24 7.83 1.75
CA GLY A 61 11.06 8.64 2.66
C GLY A 61 10.72 8.39 4.12
N VAL A 62 9.42 8.34 4.45
CA VAL A 62 8.95 8.19 5.85
C VAL A 62 8.96 6.76 6.36
N CYS A 63 9.10 5.75 5.50
CA CYS A 63 9.03 4.36 5.92
C CYS A 63 10.29 3.95 6.71
N PRO A 64 10.20 3.67 8.03
CA PRO A 64 11.37 3.44 8.87
C PRO A 64 12.02 2.08 8.63
N THR A 65 11.25 1.09 8.18
CA THR A 65 11.74 -0.28 7.93
C THR A 65 12.05 -0.54 6.46
N LYS A 66 11.92 0.47 5.59
CA LYS A 66 12.04 0.32 4.14
C LYS A 66 11.13 -0.77 3.56
N ALA A 67 9.98 -0.99 4.21
CA ALA A 67 8.90 -1.80 3.66
C ALA A 67 8.37 -1.26 2.33
N ILE A 68 8.50 0.06 2.13
CA ILE A 68 8.31 0.74 0.86
C ILE A 68 9.68 1.28 0.44
N PHE A 69 10.34 0.58 -0.48
CA PHE A 69 11.67 0.95 -0.96
C PHE A 69 11.64 1.63 -2.33
N TRP A 70 10.63 1.33 -3.13
CA TRP A 70 10.51 1.78 -4.52
C TRP A 70 9.05 1.82 -4.95
N MET A 71 8.80 2.49 -6.08
CA MET A 71 7.51 2.50 -6.76
C MET A 71 7.70 1.89 -8.14
N ARG A 72 6.68 1.20 -8.64
CA ARG A 72 6.72 0.55 -9.96
C ARG A 72 5.39 0.68 -10.68
N PRO A 73 5.36 0.59 -12.02
CA PRO A 73 4.11 0.48 -12.76
C PRO A 73 3.34 -0.75 -12.30
N MET A 74 2.09 -0.56 -11.88
CA MET A 74 1.17 -1.63 -11.51
C MET A 74 -0.17 -1.41 -12.20
N ASP A 75 -0.75 -2.49 -12.73
CA ASP A 75 -2.15 -2.54 -13.09
C ASP A 75 -3.00 -2.46 -11.83
N PHE A 76 -4.11 -1.72 -11.88
CA PHE A 76 -5.09 -1.70 -10.80
C PHE A 76 -6.51 -1.63 -11.35
N THR A 77 -7.48 -1.89 -10.47
CA THR A 77 -8.91 -1.68 -10.75
C THR A 77 -9.38 -0.51 -9.90
N VAL A 78 -10.03 0.48 -10.51
CA VAL A 78 -10.56 1.64 -9.79
C VAL A 78 -11.51 1.19 -8.69
N GLY A 79 -11.32 1.70 -7.48
CA GLY A 79 -12.12 1.32 -6.31
C GLY A 79 -11.71 -0.02 -5.68
N GLN A 80 -10.62 -0.65 -6.12
CA GLN A 80 -10.07 -1.85 -5.47
C GLN A 80 -8.66 -1.59 -4.92
N PRO A 81 -8.35 -2.10 -3.72
CA PRO A 81 -6.98 -2.08 -3.20
C PRO A 81 -6.03 -2.92 -4.04
N VAL A 82 -4.76 -2.52 -4.09
CA VAL A 82 -3.70 -3.31 -4.71
C VAL A 82 -3.26 -4.41 -3.76
N ALA A 83 -2.99 -5.59 -4.33
CA ALA A 83 -2.41 -6.74 -3.67
C ALA A 83 -1.06 -6.43 -2.98
N LEU A 84 -0.80 -7.08 -1.84
CA LEU A 84 0.51 -7.00 -1.18
C LEU A 84 1.53 -7.88 -1.89
N TYR A 85 2.79 -7.49 -1.76
CA TYR A 85 3.91 -8.32 -2.17
C TYR A 85 4.38 -9.20 -1.00
N ARG A 86 4.25 -10.52 -1.17
CA ARG A 86 4.70 -11.53 -0.20
C ARG A 86 5.46 -12.63 -0.92
N ASN A 87 6.71 -12.88 -0.51
CA ASN A 87 7.56 -13.95 -1.08
C ASN A 87 7.62 -13.95 -2.61
N SER A 88 7.77 -12.78 -3.23
CA SER A 88 7.79 -12.63 -4.69
C SER A 88 6.47 -12.85 -5.42
N VAL A 89 5.36 -12.93 -4.69
CA VAL A 89 4.02 -13.13 -5.25
C VAL A 89 3.09 -12.03 -4.74
N PHE A 90 2.22 -11.54 -5.62
CA PHE A 90 1.11 -10.70 -5.21
C PHE A 90 0.04 -11.55 -4.54
N VAL A 91 -0.09 -11.40 -3.21
CA VAL A 91 -1.17 -12.04 -2.47
C VAL A 91 -2.44 -11.20 -2.60
N LYS A 92 -3.56 -11.88 -2.84
CA LYS A 92 -4.86 -11.29 -3.18
C LYS A 92 -5.10 -10.00 -2.38
N GLY A 93 -5.33 -8.90 -3.09
CA GLY A 93 -5.74 -7.64 -2.47
C GLY A 93 -7.02 -7.87 -1.68
N TRP A 94 -7.16 -7.15 -0.56
CA TRP A 94 -8.38 -7.20 0.25
C TRP A 94 -9.56 -6.86 -0.65
N THR A 95 -10.44 -7.83 -0.88
CA THR A 95 -11.78 -7.54 -1.36
C THR A 95 -12.54 -6.95 -0.19
N GLU A 96 -13.12 -5.75 -0.34
CA GLU A 96 -14.30 -5.40 0.46
C GLU A 96 -15.42 -6.36 0.07
N LEU A 97 -15.34 -7.62 0.48
CA LEU A 97 -16.55 -8.38 0.71
C LEU A 97 -17.14 -7.73 1.95
N ILE A 98 -18.12 -6.87 1.68
CA ILE A 98 -19.18 -6.54 2.62
C ILE A 98 -19.65 -7.90 3.17
N ASP A 99 -19.40 -8.13 4.45
CA ASP A 99 -20.29 -9.01 5.22
C ASP A 99 -21.63 -8.30 5.42
#